data_AF-A0A5E4CJH5-F1
#
_entry.id   AF-A0A5E4CJH5-F1
#
_cell.length_a   1.000
_cell.length_b   1.000
_cell.length_c   1.000
_cell.angle_alpha   90.00
_cell.angle_beta   90.00
_cell.angle_gamma   90.00
#
_symmetry.space_group_name_H-M   'P 1'
#
loop_
_entity.id
_entity.type
_entity.pdbx_description
1 polymer ?
#
loop_
_entity_poly.entity_id
_entity_poly.type
_entity_poly.pdbx_seq_one_letter_code
_entity_poly.pdbx_strand_id
1 'polypeptide(L)'
;MVPERVPPESAEMTEEQLLENFHLMASSSEDQPILWNAISTYKSMRAREMADIKKWKQPCRRELYKVLERLAKAQQKAGEEIYKFYLPNCNKNGFYHSKQCETSLDGEAGLCWCVYPWSGRRIPGSLEIRGDPNCHQYFNVKN
;
A
#
# COMPACT_ATOMS: atom_id res chain seq x y z
N MET A 1 -54.16 -17.30 -43.60
CA MET A 1 -53.48 -17.45 -42.29
C MET A 1 -52.10 -16.84 -42.41
N VAL A 2 -51.88 -15.70 -41.77
CA VAL A 2 -50.59 -15.01 -41.69
C VAL A 2 -49.95 -15.45 -40.37
N PRO A 3 -48.66 -15.86 -40.33
CA PRO A 3 -48.00 -16.14 -39.05
C PRO A 3 -47.73 -14.82 -38.32
N GLU A 4 -48.22 -14.71 -37.07
CA GLU A 4 -47.86 -13.59 -36.20
C GLU A 4 -46.34 -13.58 -35.95
N ARG A 5 -45.73 -12.41 -36.19
CA ARG A 5 -44.35 -12.14 -35.82
C ARG A 5 -44.30 -11.92 -34.31
N VAL A 6 -43.62 -12.82 -33.61
CA VAL A 6 -43.23 -12.65 -32.20
C VAL A 6 -42.19 -11.52 -32.13
N PRO A 7 -42.31 -10.53 -31.21
CA PRO A 7 -41.32 -9.47 -31.06
C PRO A 7 -39.97 -10.03 -30.59
N PRO A 8 -38.83 -9.38 -30.88
CA PRO A 8 -37.57 -9.78 -30.28
C PRO A 8 -37.65 -9.50 -28.79
N GLU A 9 -37.52 -10.56 -27.98
CA GLU A 9 -37.34 -10.49 -26.54
C GLU A 9 -36.09 -9.63 -26.31
N SER A 10 -36.32 -8.38 -25.89
CA SER A 10 -35.26 -7.53 -25.37
C SER A 10 -34.64 -8.31 -24.23
N ALA A 11 -33.41 -8.78 -24.42
CA ALA A 11 -32.63 -9.41 -23.38
C ALA A 11 -32.36 -8.37 -22.29
N GLU A 12 -33.32 -8.21 -21.39
CA GLU A 12 -33.15 -7.55 -20.12
C GLU A 12 -32.20 -8.45 -19.33
N MET A 13 -30.95 -8.01 -19.26
CA MET A 13 -29.93 -8.61 -18.44
C MET A 13 -30.47 -8.74 -17.02
N THR A 14 -30.52 -9.95 -16.48
CA THR A 14 -31.07 -10.15 -15.13
C THR A 14 -30.22 -9.38 -14.11
N GLU A 15 -30.81 -8.98 -12.98
CA GLU A 15 -30.07 -8.31 -11.91
C GLU A 15 -28.82 -9.11 -11.49
N GLU A 16 -28.94 -10.44 -11.53
CA GLU A 16 -27.88 -11.41 -11.28
C GLU A 16 -26.79 -11.34 -12.36
N GLN A 17 -27.15 -11.29 -13.63
CA GLN A 17 -26.20 -11.12 -14.75
C GLN A 17 -25.55 -9.72 -14.76
N LEU A 18 -26.26 -8.69 -14.30
CA LEU A 18 -25.71 -7.35 -14.07
C LEU A 18 -24.65 -7.39 -12.96
N LEU A 19 -24.93 -8.09 -11.86
CA LEU A 19 -24.00 -8.28 -10.75
C LEU A 19 -22.79 -9.14 -11.16
N GLU A 20 -22.98 -10.21 -11.92
CA GLU A 20 -21.88 -11.04 -12.45
C GLU A 20 -21.03 -10.27 -13.48
N ASN A 21 -21.65 -9.53 -14.40
CA ASN A 21 -20.92 -8.72 -15.37
C ASN A 21 -20.19 -7.56 -14.69
N PHE A 22 -20.74 -6.98 -13.62
CA PHE A 22 -20.04 -6.00 -12.81
C PHE A 22 -18.83 -6.61 -12.08
N HIS A 23 -18.95 -7.85 -11.57
CA HIS A 23 -17.82 -8.59 -10.99
C HIS A 23 -16.76 -8.97 -12.03
N LEU A 24 -17.15 -9.34 -13.25
CA LEU A 24 -16.24 -9.72 -14.33
C LEU A 24 -15.50 -8.52 -14.94
N MET A 25 -16.11 -7.32 -14.95
CA MET A 25 -15.44 -6.06 -15.29
C MET A 25 -14.59 -5.51 -14.13
N ALA A 26 -14.78 -6.05 -12.92
CA ALA A 26 -13.98 -5.78 -11.73
C ALA A 26 -12.88 -6.82 -11.52
N SER A 27 -12.39 -7.45 -12.59
CA SER A 27 -11.19 -8.27 -12.50
C SER A 27 -9.99 -7.40 -12.08
N SER A 28 -9.47 -7.70 -10.89
CA SER A 28 -8.24 -7.21 -10.23
C SER A 28 -8.29 -5.91 -9.42
N SER A 29 -8.99 -5.89 -8.28
CA SER A 29 -8.71 -4.86 -7.26
C SER A 29 -8.80 -5.30 -5.80
N GLU A 30 -8.55 -6.58 -5.50
CA GLU A 30 -8.39 -7.01 -4.10
C GLU A 30 -6.97 -6.80 -3.55
N ASP A 31 -5.98 -6.60 -4.41
CA ASP A 31 -4.59 -6.28 -4.02
C ASP A 31 -4.26 -4.77 -4.09
N GLN A 32 -5.05 -4.00 -4.84
CA GLN A 32 -5.02 -2.53 -4.87
C GLN A 32 -5.53 -1.78 -3.61
N PRO A 33 -6.26 -2.38 -2.63
CA PRO A 33 -6.79 -1.64 -1.48
C PRO A 33 -5.70 -1.04 -0.61
N ILE A 34 -4.58 -1.71 -0.37
CA ILE A 34 -3.58 -1.23 0.60
C ILE A 34 -2.92 0.06 0.11
N LEU A 35 -2.45 0.05 -1.14
CA LEU A 35 -1.83 1.23 -1.75
C LEU A 35 -2.85 2.37 -1.92
N TRP A 36 -4.07 2.05 -2.38
CA TRP A 36 -5.11 3.04 -2.59
C TRP A 36 -5.62 3.64 -1.28
N ASN A 37 -5.83 2.82 -0.24
CA ASN A 37 -6.21 3.28 1.11
C ASN A 37 -5.14 4.19 1.69
N ALA A 38 -3.86 3.78 1.63
CA ALA A 38 -2.75 4.60 2.12
C ALA A 38 -2.68 5.96 1.41
N ILE A 39 -2.83 5.98 0.08
CA ILE A 39 -2.84 7.22 -0.72
C ILE A 39 -4.08 8.06 -0.44
N SER A 40 -5.25 7.45 -0.31
CA SER A 40 -6.53 8.11 -0.02
C SER A 40 -6.49 8.81 1.33
N THR A 41 -6.05 8.09 2.38
CA THR A 41 -5.81 8.65 3.72
C THR A 41 -4.78 9.79 3.68
N TYR A 42 -3.70 9.64 2.91
CA TYR A 42 -2.74 10.73 2.73
C TYR A 42 -3.38 11.97 2.09
N LYS A 43 -4.13 11.79 1.01
CA LYS A 43 -4.78 12.91 0.27
C LYS A 43 -5.75 13.68 1.16
N SER A 44 -6.52 12.99 2.01
CA SER A 44 -7.46 13.65 2.95
C SER A 44 -6.74 14.46 4.03
N MET A 45 -5.56 14.01 4.49
CA MET A 45 -4.76 14.70 5.51
C MET A 45 -3.87 15.82 4.95
N ARG A 46 -3.41 15.69 3.70
CA ARG A 46 -2.45 16.60 3.04
C ARG A 46 -2.93 18.05 2.99
N ALA A 47 -4.24 18.28 2.88
CA ALA A 47 -4.82 19.62 2.76
C ALA A 47 -4.58 20.53 3.98
N ARG A 48 -4.17 19.99 5.14
CA ARG A 48 -4.00 20.76 6.39
C ARG A 48 -2.58 20.75 6.98
N GLU A 49 -1.72 19.78 6.64
CA GLU A 49 -0.48 19.51 7.41
C GLU A 49 0.86 19.78 6.66
N MET A 50 0.86 20.11 5.36
CA MET A 50 2.10 20.13 4.57
C MET A 50 3.19 21.11 5.06
N ALA A 51 2.82 22.26 5.64
CA ALA A 51 3.79 23.24 6.15
C ALA A 51 4.47 22.77 7.45
N ASP A 52 3.79 21.96 8.27
CA ASP A 52 4.28 21.51 9.57
C ASP A 52 5.16 20.25 9.50
N ILE A 53 5.05 19.46 8.42
CA ILE A 53 5.82 18.22 8.22
C ILE A 53 7.33 18.43 8.37
N LYS A 54 7.86 19.60 7.94
CA LYS A 54 9.30 19.90 8.07
C LYS A 54 9.74 20.07 9.54
N LYS A 55 8.82 20.50 10.41
CA LYS A 55 9.04 20.79 11.84
C LYS A 55 8.83 19.57 12.74
N TRP A 56 8.26 18.48 12.23
CA TRP A 56 7.98 17.29 13.02
C TRP A 56 9.26 16.62 13.52
N LYS A 57 9.28 16.33 14.83
CA LYS A 57 10.40 15.66 15.52
C LYS A 57 10.41 14.15 15.27
N GLN A 58 9.35 13.61 14.67
CA GLN A 58 9.12 12.19 14.42
C GLN A 58 9.64 11.79 13.03
N PRO A 59 10.85 11.21 12.92
CA PRO A 59 11.52 11.04 11.62
C PRO A 59 10.80 10.05 10.71
N CYS A 60 10.27 8.95 11.25
CA CYS A 60 9.55 7.95 10.47
C CYS A 60 8.22 8.51 9.95
N ARG A 61 7.43 9.16 10.82
CA ARG A 61 6.17 9.78 10.40
C ARG A 61 6.40 10.80 9.28
N ARG A 62 7.47 11.60 9.38
CA ARG A 62 7.84 12.56 8.34
C ARG A 62 8.23 11.89 7.02
N GLU A 63 8.98 10.78 7.07
CA GLU A 63 9.33 10.01 5.88
C GLU A 63 8.08 9.37 5.25
N LEU A 64 7.21 8.77 6.06
CA LEU A 64 5.97 8.14 5.62
C LEU A 64 5.13 9.10 4.76
N TYR A 65 4.92 10.34 5.19
CA TYR A 65 4.18 11.32 4.39
C TYR A 65 4.86 11.66 3.06
N LYS A 66 6.20 11.71 3.01
CA LYS A 66 6.94 11.95 1.76
C LYS A 66 6.83 10.77 0.80
N VAL A 67 6.88 9.55 1.33
CA VAL A 67 6.70 8.33 0.55
C VAL A 67 5.27 8.27 0.00
N LEU A 68 4.25 8.52 0.82
CA LEU A 68 2.86 8.58 0.38
C LEU A 68 2.63 9.65 -0.69
N GLU A 69 3.28 10.81 -0.59
CA GLU A 69 3.25 11.82 -1.64
C GLU A 69 3.80 11.30 -2.97
N ARG A 70 4.95 10.62 -2.94
CA ARG A 70 5.59 10.06 -4.14
C ARG A 70 4.74 8.97 -4.76
N LEU A 71 4.20 8.06 -3.94
CA LEU A 71 3.29 7.01 -4.40
C LEU A 71 2.02 7.59 -5.02
N ALA A 72 1.41 8.61 -4.40
CA ALA A 72 0.24 9.29 -4.95
C ALA A 72 0.50 9.93 -6.32
N LYS A 73 1.70 10.49 -6.53
CA LYS A 73 2.11 11.05 -7.83
C LYS A 73 2.43 9.97 -8.86
N ALA A 74 3.02 8.86 -8.45
CA ALA A 74 3.31 7.72 -9.32
C ALA A 74 2.02 7.06 -9.81
N GLN A 75 1.05 6.83 -8.92
CA GLN A 75 -0.27 6.27 -9.25
C GLN A 75 -1.04 7.12 -10.28
N GLN A 76 -0.90 8.45 -10.27
CA GLN A 76 -1.52 9.33 -11.27
C GLN A 76 -0.85 9.28 -12.64
N LYS A 77 0.40 8.81 -12.71
CA LYS A 77 1.21 8.76 -13.94
C LYS A 77 1.31 7.37 -14.53
N ALA A 78 1.06 6.34 -13.73
CA ALA A 78 1.28 4.96 -14.13
C ALA A 78 0.04 4.37 -14.80
N GLY A 79 0.25 3.85 -16.02
CA GLY A 79 -0.54 2.73 -16.56
C GLY A 79 0.07 1.37 -16.19
N GLU A 80 1.13 1.35 -15.36
CA GLU A 80 1.77 0.15 -14.83
C GLU A 80 1.34 -0.09 -13.37
N GLU A 81 1.04 -1.33 -13.05
CA GLU A 81 0.63 -1.75 -11.71
C GLU A 81 1.84 -1.78 -10.75
N ILE A 82 1.70 -1.12 -9.60
CA ILE A 82 2.72 -1.09 -8.55
C ILE A 82 2.49 -2.29 -7.63
N TYR A 83 3.23 -3.38 -7.84
CA TYR A 83 3.08 -4.60 -7.03
C TYR A 83 3.97 -4.63 -5.79
N LYS A 84 5.06 -3.84 -5.77
CA LYS A 84 6.04 -3.81 -4.67
C LYS A 84 6.45 -2.38 -4.37
N PHE A 85 6.40 -1.98 -3.10
CA PHE A 85 6.78 -0.64 -2.66
C PHE A 85 7.16 -0.60 -1.18
N TYR A 86 7.93 0.40 -0.77
CA TYR A 86 8.27 0.61 0.63
C TYR A 86 7.30 1.61 1.28
N LEU A 87 6.69 1.23 2.41
CA LEU A 87 6.09 2.14 3.38
C LEU A 87 6.85 2.03 4.71
N PRO A 88 7.40 3.13 5.25
CA PRO A 88 8.09 3.08 6.54
C PRO A 88 7.17 2.57 7.66
N ASN A 89 7.58 1.48 8.32
CA ASN A 89 6.91 0.93 9.48
C ASN A 89 7.21 1.80 10.70
N CYS A 90 6.28 2.70 11.02
CA CYS A 90 6.40 3.61 12.16
C CYS A 90 5.70 3.07 13.40
N ASN A 91 6.31 3.28 14.56
CA ASN A 91 5.64 3.06 15.84
C ASN A 91 4.72 4.24 16.18
N LYS A 92 3.93 4.09 17.25
CA LYS A 92 2.98 5.11 17.73
C LYS A 92 3.61 6.47 18.07
N ASN A 93 4.89 6.49 18.39
CA ASN A 93 5.63 7.73 18.70
C ASN A 93 6.18 8.40 17.44
N GLY A 94 5.97 7.81 16.25
CA GLY A 94 6.44 8.31 14.96
C GLY A 94 7.92 8.05 14.68
N PHE A 95 8.54 7.13 15.42
CA PHE A 95 9.87 6.58 15.16
C PHE A 95 9.77 5.26 14.40
N TYR A 96 10.89 4.75 13.89
CA TYR A 96 10.89 3.51 13.11
C TYR A 96 10.72 2.30 14.05
N HIS A 97 9.99 1.29 13.59
CA HIS A 97 10.19 -0.07 14.08
C HIS A 97 11.56 -0.58 13.64
N SER A 98 12.20 -1.41 14.47
CA SER A 98 13.51 -1.97 14.14
C SER A 98 13.48 -2.83 12.88
N LYS A 99 12.38 -3.56 12.65
CA LYS A 99 12.12 -4.30 11.40
C LYS A 99 11.37 -3.40 10.41
N GLN A 100 11.96 -3.21 9.24
CA GLN A 100 11.33 -2.56 8.09
C GLN A 100 11.14 -3.60 7.00
N CYS A 101 10.07 -3.47 6.21
CA CYS A 101 9.76 -4.40 5.13
C CYS A 101 9.22 -3.64 3.93
N GLU A 102 9.46 -4.18 2.74
CA GLU A 102 8.66 -3.86 1.56
C GLU A 102 7.24 -4.39 1.72
N THR A 103 6.29 -3.64 1.19
CA THR A 103 4.92 -4.07 0.95
C THR A 103 4.88 -4.77 -0.39
N SER A 104 4.39 -6.01 -0.41
CA SER A 104 4.10 -6.78 -1.63
C SER A 104 2.59 -6.92 -1.77
N LEU A 105 2.07 -6.68 -2.97
CA LEU A 105 0.66 -6.85 -3.33
C LEU A 105 0.41 -8.16 -4.10
N ASP A 106 1.46 -8.88 -4.50
CA ASP A 106 1.41 -10.14 -5.25
C ASP A 106 1.40 -11.39 -4.35
N GLY A 107 1.16 -11.21 -3.05
CA GLY A 107 1.19 -12.28 -2.06
C GLY A 107 2.58 -12.80 -1.66
N GLU A 108 3.66 -12.32 -2.29
CA GLU A 108 5.01 -12.67 -1.85
C GLU A 108 5.37 -11.99 -0.53
N ALA A 109 6.17 -12.65 0.31
CA ALA A 109 6.77 -11.99 1.46
C ALA A 109 7.73 -10.89 0.98
N GLY A 110 7.48 -9.66 1.41
CA GLY A 110 8.36 -8.52 1.12
C GLY A 110 9.77 -8.71 1.71
N LEU A 111 10.76 -8.05 1.10
CA LEU A 111 12.10 -7.98 1.67
C LEU A 111 12.07 -7.17 2.95
N CYS A 112 12.68 -7.68 4.01
CA CYS A 112 12.75 -7.04 5.31
C CYS A 112 14.20 -6.89 5.77
N TRP A 113 14.49 -5.78 6.46
CA TRP A 113 15.81 -5.43 6.99
C TRP A 113 15.70 -4.76 8.37
N CYS A 114 16.85 -4.62 9.05
CA CYS A 114 16.91 -3.98 10.35
C CYS A 114 17.42 -2.54 10.28
N VAL A 115 16.77 -1.64 11.02
CA VAL A 115 17.12 -0.22 11.13
C VAL A 115 17.23 0.22 12.58
N TYR A 116 17.97 1.32 12.79
CA TYR A 116 17.96 2.02 14.07
C TYR A 116 16.65 2.80 14.29
N PRO A 117 15.90 2.57 15.39
CA PRO A 117 14.58 3.19 15.61
C PRO A 117 14.56 4.72 15.53
N TRP A 118 15.64 5.39 15.93
CA TRP A 118 15.72 6.86 15.95
C TRP A 118 16.02 7.49 14.59
N SER A 119 16.57 6.74 13.63
CA SER A 119 17.05 7.33 12.37
C SER A 119 16.52 6.65 11.11
N GLY A 120 16.08 5.39 11.20
CA GLY A 120 15.69 4.59 10.03
C GLY A 120 16.88 4.11 9.21
N ARG A 121 18.12 4.42 9.61
CA ARG A 121 19.32 3.92 8.95
C ARG A 121 19.46 2.42 9.18
N ARG A 122 19.78 1.69 8.11
CA ARG A 122 20.07 0.25 8.17
C ARG A 122 21.23 -0.02 9.14
N ILE A 123 21.07 -1.06 9.95
CA ILE A 123 22.12 -1.51 10.88
C ILE A 123 23.20 -2.22 10.04
N PRO A 124 24.47 -1.80 10.11
CA PRO A 124 25.55 -2.48 9.40
C PRO A 124 25.63 -3.96 9.79
N GLY A 125 25.81 -4.84 8.80
CA GLY A 125 25.85 -6.29 9.00
C GLY A 125 24.47 -6.94 9.21
N SER A 126 23.37 -6.18 9.24
CA SER A 126 22.04 -6.77 9.32
C SER A 126 21.58 -7.39 8.00
N LEU A 127 20.97 -8.56 8.13
CA LEU A 127 20.39 -9.32 7.02
C LEU A 127 19.26 -8.54 6.34
N GLU A 128 19.15 -8.77 5.03
CA GLU A 128 17.99 -8.42 4.23
C GLU A 128 17.45 -9.72 3.65
N ILE A 129 16.26 -10.11 4.10
CA ILE A 129 15.65 -11.40 3.76
C ILE A 129 14.14 -11.24 3.61
N ARG A 130 13.51 -12.15 2.86
CA ARG A 130 12.04 -12.25 2.85
C ARG A 130 11.58 -12.91 4.16
N GLY A 131 10.79 -12.20 4.96
CA GLY A 131 10.36 -12.65 6.28
C GLY A 131 11.05 -11.93 7.44
N ASP A 132 11.36 -12.61 8.54
CA ASP A 132 11.86 -11.96 9.76
C ASP A 132 13.40 -11.93 9.86
N PRO A 133 14.08 -10.76 9.73
CA PRO A 133 15.53 -10.63 9.89
C PRO A 133 16.02 -10.69 11.36
N ASN A 134 15.14 -11.03 12.32
CA ASN A 134 15.47 -11.20 13.75
C ASN A 134 16.14 -9.96 14.35
N CYS A 135 15.56 -8.77 14.16
CA CYS A 135 16.21 -7.51 14.54
C CYS A 135 16.50 -7.34 16.04
N HIS A 136 15.88 -8.13 16.91
CA HIS A 136 16.12 -8.08 18.36
C HIS A 136 17.58 -8.36 18.72
N GLN A 137 18.29 -9.18 17.93
CA GLN A 137 19.70 -9.53 18.19
C GLN A 137 20.64 -8.31 18.20
N TYR A 138 20.30 -7.23 17.48
CA TYR A 138 21.14 -6.03 17.38
C TYR A 138 20.97 -5.05 18.54
N PHE A 139 19.95 -5.25 19.39
CA PHE A 139 19.63 -4.35 20.51
C PHE A 139 19.80 -5.01 21.88
N ASN A 140 20.07 -6.32 21.92
CA ASN A 140 20.22 -7.10 23.14
C ASN A 140 21.68 -7.23 23.61
N VAL A 141 22.60 -6.38 23.14
CA VAL A 141 23.98 -6.34 23.67
C VAL A 141 24.00 -5.53 24.96
N LYS A 142 23.59 -6.16 26.07
CA LYS A 142 23.96 -5.76 27.42
C LYS A 142 24.88 -6.84 27.98
N ASN A 143 26.18 -6.62 27.92
CA ASN A 143 27.13 -7.22 28.86
C ASN A 143 27.66 -6.10 29.74
#